data_AF-G8A551-F1
#
_entry.id   AF-G8A551-F1
#
_cell.length_a   1.000
_cell.length_b   1.000
_cell.length_c   1.000
_cell.angle_alpha   90.00
_cell.angle_beta   90.00
_cell.angle_gamma   90.00
#
_symmetry.space_group_name_H-M   'P 1'
#
loop_
_entity.id
_entity.type
_entity.pdbx_description
1 polymer ?
#
loop_
_entity_poly.entity_id
_entity_poly.type
_entity_poly.pdbx_seq_one_letter_code
_entity_poly.pdbx_strand_id
1 'polypeptide(L)'
;MASNYLSLAYLLLLAVSGNAIPIVDIPIIGSTNISLANSAASCFPALGFSMPSWVPSSTNGWWCDPSTEYAFVGFSYEVTECQSKETLKREFKDIRNKFSGRYVRLYGACDRAGFYDDVIDAAWEATVGVHALIWFGFDNSPIWQTRRNQLFLTLHTNPKAKFVTRLVQFGSEPLYDDVLDVGTLASQVWAAKANLQNLGIPVTISEMASEFLGAGLKRSQLVYPTRERQEDIHVGGSSLVFSQPTNVGNEADYFNLLDSKCEFFKTVAGGGVGWFAHIYADGQEPGYGIYDVYWREKFWFRPRTRC
;
A
#
# COMPACT_ATOMS: atom_id res chain seq x y z
N MET A 1 -41.43 -12.91 -49.59
CA MET A 1 -40.85 -13.96 -50.46
C MET A 1 -39.89 -14.79 -49.62
N ALA A 2 -39.97 -16.10 -49.80
CA ALA A 2 -39.60 -17.14 -48.85
C ALA A 2 -38.09 -17.45 -48.76
N SER A 3 -37.66 -17.93 -47.59
CA SER A 3 -36.65 -18.98 -47.39
C SER A 3 -36.67 -19.38 -45.89
N ASN A 4 -37.13 -20.58 -45.49
CA ASN A 4 -36.44 -21.91 -45.52
C ASN A 4 -35.34 -22.00 -44.43
N TYR A 5 -35.15 -22.97 -43.51
CA TYR A 5 -35.66 -24.31 -43.13
C TYR A 5 -35.32 -24.51 -41.61
N LEU A 6 -36.20 -25.00 -40.74
CA LEU A 6 -36.35 -26.38 -40.22
C LEU A 6 -35.12 -27.09 -39.60
N SER A 7 -35.14 -27.12 -38.25
CA SER A 7 -34.73 -28.13 -37.24
C SER A 7 -34.10 -29.47 -37.67
N LEU A 8 -33.01 -29.89 -36.99
CA LEU A 8 -32.94 -31.16 -36.25
C LEU A 8 -31.58 -31.31 -35.52
N ALA A 9 -31.61 -31.32 -34.19
CA ALA A 9 -30.47 -31.64 -33.33
C ALA A 9 -30.36 -33.17 -33.16
N TYR A 10 -29.17 -33.72 -33.42
CA TYR A 10 -28.86 -35.12 -33.18
C TYR A 10 -28.39 -35.32 -31.73
N LEU A 11 -29.18 -36.09 -30.97
CA LEU A 11 -28.79 -36.77 -29.74
C LEU A 11 -27.94 -37.99 -30.13
N LEU A 12 -26.74 -38.15 -29.57
CA LEU A 12 -26.03 -39.43 -29.55
C LEU A 12 -25.83 -39.85 -28.09
N LEU A 13 -26.64 -40.81 -27.65
CA LEU A 13 -26.40 -41.59 -26.43
C LEU A 13 -25.34 -42.65 -26.76
N LEU A 14 -24.24 -42.67 -26.00
CA LEU A 14 -23.39 -43.85 -25.88
C LEU A 14 -23.61 -44.46 -24.50
N ALA A 15 -24.24 -45.64 -24.50
CA ALA A 15 -24.31 -46.53 -23.35
C ALA A 15 -22.97 -47.25 -23.22
N VAL A 16 -22.31 -47.10 -22.08
CA VAL A 16 -21.17 -47.95 -21.69
C VAL A 16 -21.66 -48.93 -20.63
N SER A 17 -21.84 -50.18 -21.04
CA SER A 17 -22.09 -51.32 -20.17
C SER A 17 -20.83 -51.68 -19.39
N GLY A 18 -21.00 -51.92 -18.09
CA GLY A 18 -19.93 -52.12 -17.13
C GLY A 18 -19.08 -53.38 -17.33
N ASN A 19 -17.81 -53.24 -16.97
CA ASN A 19 -16.97 -54.30 -16.42
C ASN A 19 -16.33 -53.74 -15.16
N ALA A 20 -16.62 -54.36 -14.01
CA ALA A 20 -16.05 -54.00 -12.72
C ALA A 20 -14.55 -54.33 -12.73
N ILE A 21 -13.72 -53.30 -12.55
CA ILE A 21 -12.28 -53.44 -12.33
C ILE A 21 -12.07 -53.63 -10.82
N PRO A 22 -11.25 -54.59 -10.36
CA PRO A 22 -10.95 -54.76 -8.95
C PRO A 22 -10.19 -53.54 -8.43
N ILE A 23 -10.72 -52.94 -7.36
CA ILE A 23 -10.09 -51.84 -6.62
C ILE A 23 -8.88 -52.44 -5.91
N VAL A 24 -7.69 -52.02 -6.32
CA VAL A 24 -6.46 -52.26 -5.58
C VAL A 24 -6.36 -51.13 -4.54
N ASP A 25 -6.36 -51.50 -3.26
CA ASP A 25 -6.16 -50.56 -2.15
C ASP A 25 -4.76 -49.93 -2.26
N ILE A 26 -4.69 -48.72 -2.81
CA ILE A 26 -3.49 -47.88 -2.74
C ILE A 26 -3.53 -47.18 -1.37
N PRO A 27 -2.48 -47.26 -0.55
CA PRO A 27 -2.43 -46.54 0.71
C PRO A 27 -2.50 -45.04 0.43
N ILE A 28 -3.56 -44.40 0.92
CA ILE A 28 -3.68 -42.94 0.94
C ILE A 28 -2.59 -42.42 1.88
N ILE A 29 -1.50 -41.91 1.29
CA ILE A 29 -0.52 -41.11 2.00
C ILE A 29 -1.27 -39.94 2.62
N GLY A 30 -1.18 -39.84 3.94
CA GLY A 30 -1.97 -38.95 4.78
C GLY A 30 -2.14 -37.56 4.19
N SER A 31 -3.40 -37.18 3.99
CA SER A 31 -3.83 -35.79 3.88
C SER A 31 -3.36 -35.07 5.15
N THR A 32 -2.23 -34.38 5.06
CA THR A 32 -1.86 -33.38 6.04
C THR A 32 -2.93 -32.31 5.96
N ASN A 33 -3.78 -32.26 6.99
CA ASN A 33 -4.55 -31.09 7.35
C ASN A 33 -3.56 -29.94 7.61
N ILE A 34 -3.11 -29.27 6.55
CA ILE A 34 -2.43 -27.98 6.66
C ILE A 34 -3.52 -27.05 7.16
N SER A 35 -3.45 -26.75 8.45
CA SER A 35 -4.42 -25.90 9.13
C SER A 35 -4.50 -24.57 8.37
N LEU A 36 -5.72 -24.21 7.95
CA LEU A 36 -6.05 -22.93 7.32
C LEU A 36 -5.78 -21.72 8.25
N ALA A 37 -5.36 -21.96 9.49
CA ALA A 37 -4.96 -20.93 10.46
C ALA A 37 -3.52 -20.43 10.27
N ASN A 38 -2.65 -21.14 9.52
CA ASN A 38 -1.24 -20.74 9.32
C ASN A 38 -1.00 -19.89 8.07
N SER A 39 -2.01 -19.70 7.22
CA SER A 39 -1.85 -18.98 5.93
C SER A 39 -1.80 -17.46 6.07
N ALA A 40 -2.27 -16.88 7.19
CA ALA A 40 -2.28 -15.43 7.38
C ALA A 40 -0.90 -14.86 7.81
N ALA A 41 0.07 -15.72 8.15
CA ALA A 41 1.41 -15.31 8.61
C ALA A 41 2.52 -15.46 7.54
N SER A 42 2.21 -15.98 6.34
CA SER A 42 3.23 -16.38 5.37
C SER A 42 3.64 -15.30 4.35
N CYS A 43 2.94 -14.17 4.31
CA CYS A 43 3.22 -13.08 3.37
C CYS A 43 3.49 -11.76 4.10
N PHE A 44 4.29 -10.91 3.50
CA PHE A 44 4.63 -9.58 3.99
C PHE A 44 3.59 -8.55 3.50
N PRO A 45 3.14 -7.60 4.35
CA PRO A 45 3.56 -7.32 5.73
C PRO A 45 2.57 -7.80 6.80
N ALA A 46 1.95 -8.97 6.65
CA ALA A 46 1.01 -9.48 7.66
C ALA A 46 1.62 -9.46 9.07
N LEU A 47 0.80 -9.25 10.11
CA LEU A 47 1.29 -9.02 11.48
C LEU A 47 2.12 -10.18 12.05
N GLY A 48 1.86 -11.41 11.60
CA GLY A 48 2.63 -12.60 11.97
C GLY A 48 3.88 -12.87 11.10
N PHE A 49 4.10 -12.08 10.04
CA PHE A 49 5.27 -12.24 9.19
C PHE A 49 6.54 -11.81 9.93
N SER A 50 7.63 -12.56 9.73
CA SER A 50 8.96 -12.23 10.22
C SER A 50 9.91 -12.08 9.03
N MET A 51 10.65 -10.98 9.00
CA MET A 51 11.71 -10.80 8.00
C MET A 51 12.78 -11.89 8.14
N PRO A 52 13.24 -12.49 7.03
CA PRO A 52 14.34 -13.45 7.04
C PRO A 52 15.66 -12.76 7.37
N SER A 53 16.63 -13.53 7.87
CA SER A 53 17.98 -13.03 8.17
C SER A 53 18.79 -12.70 6.91
N TRP A 54 18.37 -13.19 5.74
CA TRP A 54 19.03 -13.02 4.45
C TRP A 54 18.03 -12.49 3.42
N VAL A 55 18.51 -11.69 2.48
CA VAL A 55 17.68 -11.16 1.39
C VAL A 55 17.36 -12.28 0.39
N PRO A 56 16.08 -12.61 0.14
CA PRO A 56 15.71 -13.62 -0.84
C PRO A 56 16.13 -13.22 -2.27
N SER A 57 16.18 -14.19 -3.18
CA SER A 57 16.45 -13.93 -4.59
C SER A 57 15.23 -13.36 -5.34
N SER A 58 14.02 -13.69 -4.90
CA SER A 58 12.75 -13.38 -5.60
C SER A 58 11.66 -12.91 -4.65
N THR A 59 10.77 -12.04 -5.15
CA THR A 59 9.56 -11.54 -4.48
C THR A 59 8.32 -12.42 -4.74
N ASN A 60 8.47 -13.57 -5.40
CA ASN A 60 7.34 -14.46 -5.66
C ASN A 60 6.73 -14.99 -4.36
N GLY A 61 5.43 -14.78 -4.16
CA GLY A 61 4.73 -15.13 -2.91
C GLY A 61 5.13 -14.27 -1.71
N TRP A 62 5.93 -13.21 -1.90
CA TRP A 62 6.39 -12.34 -0.82
C TRP A 62 5.27 -11.46 -0.30
N TRP A 63 4.64 -10.70 -1.20
CA TRP A 63 3.62 -9.72 -0.83
C TRP A 63 2.27 -10.39 -0.57
N CYS A 64 1.57 -9.92 0.47
CA CYS A 64 0.18 -10.28 0.68
C CYS A 64 -0.71 -9.75 -0.45
N ASP A 65 -1.85 -10.42 -0.64
CA ASP A 65 -2.88 -9.96 -1.56
C ASP A 65 -3.34 -8.56 -1.13
N PRO A 66 -3.28 -7.54 -2.02
CA PRO A 66 -3.76 -6.20 -1.72
C PRO A 66 -5.19 -6.17 -1.15
N SER A 67 -6.04 -7.14 -1.48
CA SER A 67 -7.41 -7.22 -0.95
C SER A 67 -7.49 -7.52 0.56
N THR A 68 -6.35 -7.74 1.21
CA THR A 68 -6.23 -7.92 2.66
C THR A 68 -5.70 -6.67 3.37
N GLU A 69 -5.40 -5.62 2.62
CA GLU A 69 -4.79 -4.37 3.08
C GLU A 69 -5.85 -3.29 3.33
N TYR A 70 -6.88 -3.65 4.08
CA TYR A 70 -7.96 -2.75 4.51
C TYR A 70 -7.86 -2.42 6.01
N ALA A 71 -8.71 -1.48 6.46
CA ALA A 71 -8.70 -0.90 7.82
C ALA A 71 -7.38 -0.16 8.12
N PHE A 72 -6.95 -0.08 9.37
CA PHE A 72 -5.69 0.57 9.69
C PHE A 72 -4.52 -0.19 9.06
N VAL A 73 -3.72 0.54 8.27
CA VAL A 73 -2.54 -0.02 7.61
C VAL A 73 -1.24 0.58 8.14
N GLY A 74 -1.25 1.78 8.70
CA GLY A 74 -0.04 2.39 9.26
C GLY A 74 -0.11 3.90 9.41
N PHE A 75 1.06 4.54 9.33
CA PHE A 75 1.19 5.99 9.51
C PHE A 75 1.78 6.65 8.27
N SER A 76 1.35 7.88 7.99
CA SER A 76 2.24 8.80 7.28
C SER A 76 3.39 9.17 8.20
N TYR A 77 4.61 9.23 7.68
CA TYR A 77 5.82 9.47 8.43
C TYR A 77 6.63 10.57 7.76
N GLU A 78 6.74 11.70 8.46
CA GLU A 78 7.45 12.89 7.99
C GLU A 78 8.97 12.65 8.02
N VAL A 79 9.69 13.08 6.98
CA VAL A 79 11.13 12.85 6.85
C VAL A 79 12.01 14.09 6.64
N THR A 80 11.46 15.31 6.65
CA THR A 80 12.21 16.56 6.42
C THR A 80 13.32 16.77 7.43
N GLU A 81 13.13 16.31 8.68
CA GLU A 81 14.17 16.33 9.72
C GLU A 81 15.33 15.35 9.48
N CYS A 82 15.32 14.60 8.36
CA CYS A 82 16.43 13.75 7.95
C CYS A 82 16.86 12.75 9.04
N GLN A 83 15.89 12.05 9.64
CA GLN A 83 16.13 11.17 10.79
C GLN A 83 17.29 10.18 10.54
N SER A 84 18.04 9.89 11.61
CA SER A 84 19.07 8.85 11.55
C SER A 84 18.45 7.46 11.37
N LYS A 85 19.23 6.52 10.85
CA LYS A 85 18.84 5.11 10.71
C LYS A 85 18.34 4.51 12.03
N GLU A 86 19.00 4.82 13.14
CA GLU A 86 18.62 4.32 14.47
C GLU A 86 17.27 4.89 14.92
N THR A 87 17.00 6.16 14.62
CA THR A 87 15.71 6.81 14.88
C THR A 87 14.59 6.19 14.05
N LEU A 88 14.80 6.08 12.73
CA LEU A 88 13.87 5.41 11.82
C LEU A 88 13.57 3.99 12.31
N LYS A 89 14.60 3.21 12.66
CA LYS A 89 14.42 1.84 13.15
C LYS A 89 13.60 1.77 14.43
N ARG A 90 13.92 2.62 15.41
CA ARG A 90 13.20 2.66 16.70
C ARG A 90 11.72 2.95 16.46
N GLU A 91 11.43 3.94 15.65
CA GLU A 91 10.07 4.43 15.43
C GLU A 91 9.26 3.49 14.53
N PHE A 92 9.87 2.92 13.49
CA PHE A 92 9.20 1.90 12.67
C PHE A 92 8.90 0.63 13.48
N LYS A 93 9.77 0.25 14.43
CA LYS A 93 9.48 -0.84 15.38
C LYS A 93 8.35 -0.49 16.33
N ASP A 94 8.23 0.75 16.77
CA ASP A 94 7.09 1.18 17.59
C ASP A 94 5.79 1.13 16.78
N ILE A 95 5.79 1.68 15.56
CA ILE A 95 4.69 1.56 14.60
C ILE A 95 4.23 0.11 14.45
N ARG A 96 5.18 -0.81 14.21
CA ARG A 96 4.88 -2.24 14.08
C ARG A 96 4.31 -2.85 15.35
N ASN A 97 5.00 -2.70 16.47
CA ASN A 97 4.76 -3.51 17.65
C ASN A 97 3.68 -2.94 18.57
N LYS A 98 3.58 -1.61 18.64
CA LYS A 98 2.64 -0.93 19.52
C LYS A 98 1.28 -0.71 18.86
N PHE A 99 1.28 -0.32 17.60
CA PHE A 99 0.06 0.05 16.87
C PHE A 99 -0.37 -1.01 15.85
N SER A 100 0.38 -2.11 15.72
CA SER A 100 0.15 -3.11 14.68
C SER A 100 0.18 -2.50 13.27
N GLY A 101 1.02 -1.48 13.06
CA GLY A 101 1.25 -0.88 11.75
C GLY A 101 1.90 -1.88 10.81
N ARG A 102 1.39 -1.94 9.57
CA ARG A 102 1.93 -2.77 8.49
C ARG A 102 2.82 -1.98 7.54
N TYR A 103 2.55 -0.69 7.42
CA TYR A 103 3.20 0.21 6.48
C TYR A 103 3.61 1.53 7.14
N VAL A 104 4.63 2.15 6.57
CA VAL A 104 4.90 3.58 6.71
C VAL A 104 4.76 4.23 5.34
N ARG A 105 4.01 5.33 5.25
CA ARG A 105 3.91 6.16 4.05
C ARG A 105 4.79 7.38 4.23
N LEU A 106 5.84 7.51 3.43
CA LEU A 106 6.73 8.66 3.56
C LEU A 106 5.96 9.94 3.25
N TYR A 107 6.31 11.02 3.95
CA TYR A 107 5.79 12.37 3.74
C TYR A 107 6.94 13.36 3.91
N GLY A 108 7.03 14.38 3.04
CA GLY A 108 8.20 15.26 2.98
C GLY A 108 9.41 14.65 2.26
N ALA A 109 10.57 15.30 2.37
CA ALA A 109 11.81 14.86 1.74
C ALA A 109 13.04 15.16 2.58
N CYS A 110 14.04 14.27 2.50
CA CYS A 110 15.37 14.51 3.01
C CYS A 110 16.40 14.40 1.87
N ASP A 111 17.22 15.44 1.70
CA ASP A 111 18.23 15.51 0.63
C ASP A 111 19.61 14.97 1.08
N ARG A 112 19.69 14.31 2.25
CA ARG A 112 20.91 13.64 2.72
C ARG A 112 21.23 12.43 1.85
N ALA A 113 22.49 12.32 1.41
CA ALA A 113 22.98 11.14 0.72
C ALA A 113 22.80 9.87 1.58
N GLY A 114 22.30 8.80 0.96
CA GLY A 114 22.02 7.52 1.63
C GLY A 114 20.76 7.49 2.50
N PHE A 115 19.98 8.57 2.58
CA PHE A 115 18.77 8.59 3.43
C PHE A 115 17.76 7.49 3.07
N TYR A 116 17.48 7.28 1.77
CA TYR A 116 16.56 6.22 1.37
C TYR A 116 17.10 4.82 1.67
N ASP A 117 18.42 4.59 1.66
CA ASP A 117 19.00 3.32 2.12
C ASP A 117 18.71 3.10 3.61
N ASP A 118 18.83 4.15 4.42
CA ASP A 118 18.52 4.09 5.85
C ASP A 118 17.04 3.77 6.11
N VAL A 119 16.12 4.35 5.32
CA VAL A 119 14.68 4.03 5.37
C VAL A 119 14.44 2.56 5.02
N ILE A 120 15.01 2.07 3.93
CA ILE A 120 14.85 0.68 3.47
C ILE A 120 15.38 -0.31 4.50
N ASP A 121 16.55 -0.04 5.08
CA ASP A 121 17.14 -0.88 6.11
C ASP A 121 16.34 -0.86 7.42
N ALA A 122 15.90 0.32 7.86
CA ALA A 122 15.07 0.47 9.04
C ALA A 122 13.73 -0.28 8.89
N ALA A 123 13.09 -0.16 7.73
CA ALA A 123 11.84 -0.84 7.41
C ALA A 123 11.98 -2.36 7.38
N TRP A 124 13.06 -2.86 6.78
CA TRP A 124 13.43 -4.28 6.81
C TRP A 124 13.59 -4.78 8.25
N GLU A 125 14.39 -4.09 9.08
CA GLU A 125 14.62 -4.50 10.47
C GLU A 125 13.36 -4.38 11.36
N ALA A 126 12.44 -3.49 11.02
CA ALA A 126 11.18 -3.29 11.73
C ALA A 126 10.03 -4.18 11.22
N THR A 127 10.22 -4.89 10.10
CA THR A 127 9.17 -5.66 9.43
C THR A 127 7.93 -4.82 9.10
N VAL A 128 8.16 -3.62 8.55
CA VAL A 128 7.11 -2.75 8.00
C VAL A 128 7.38 -2.48 6.52
N GLY A 129 6.32 -2.38 5.72
CA GLY A 129 6.45 -1.97 4.32
C GLY A 129 6.54 -0.45 4.19
N VAL A 130 7.03 0.02 3.05
CA VAL A 130 7.20 1.44 2.74
C VAL A 130 6.36 1.80 1.52
N HIS A 131 5.48 2.79 1.69
CA HIS A 131 4.91 3.55 0.58
C HIS A 131 5.84 4.75 0.36
N ALA A 132 6.72 4.65 -0.64
CA ALA A 132 7.73 5.68 -0.89
C ALA A 132 7.10 6.86 -1.63
N LEU A 133 7.61 8.07 -1.37
CA LEU A 133 7.06 9.31 -1.92
C LEU A 133 8.12 10.06 -2.72
N ILE A 134 7.75 10.51 -3.91
CA ILE A 134 8.46 11.53 -4.67
C ILE A 134 7.84 12.87 -4.30
N TRP A 135 8.42 13.52 -3.29
CA TRP A 135 7.94 14.80 -2.77
C TRP A 135 8.21 15.97 -3.70
N PHE A 136 7.15 16.65 -4.11
CA PHE A 136 7.21 17.85 -4.93
C PHE A 136 7.59 19.10 -4.13
N GLY A 137 7.05 19.24 -2.93
CA GLY A 137 7.18 20.46 -2.12
C GLY A 137 6.27 21.58 -2.61
N PHE A 138 6.30 22.70 -1.89
CA PHE A 138 5.39 23.84 -2.09
C PHE A 138 6.05 25.05 -2.77
N ASP A 139 7.30 24.89 -3.23
CA ASP A 139 8.13 25.97 -3.76
C ASP A 139 8.23 25.97 -5.29
N ASN A 140 7.50 25.07 -5.97
CA ASN A 140 7.56 24.84 -7.42
C ASN A 140 8.99 24.53 -7.94
N SER A 141 9.87 24.06 -7.06
CA SER A 141 11.26 23.75 -7.41
C SER A 141 11.35 22.46 -8.21
N PRO A 142 12.21 22.37 -9.24
CA PRO A 142 12.46 21.12 -9.96
C PRO A 142 13.25 20.09 -9.15
N ILE A 143 13.61 20.39 -7.89
CA ILE A 143 14.40 19.49 -7.02
C ILE A 143 13.77 18.11 -6.83
N TRP A 144 12.45 18.00 -6.95
CA TRP A 144 11.72 16.72 -6.92
C TRP A 144 12.25 15.72 -7.96
N GLN A 145 12.77 16.19 -9.10
CA GLN A 145 13.34 15.32 -10.14
C GLN A 145 14.63 14.66 -9.64
N THR A 146 15.46 15.41 -8.92
CA THR A 146 16.68 14.89 -8.29
C THR A 146 16.32 13.89 -7.19
N ARG A 147 15.35 14.23 -6.33
CA ARG A 147 14.85 13.35 -5.27
C ARG A 147 14.30 12.03 -5.83
N ARG A 148 13.51 12.10 -6.90
CA ARG A 148 13.03 10.93 -7.65
C ARG A 148 14.18 10.07 -8.16
N ASN A 149 15.15 10.69 -8.83
CA ASN A 149 16.27 9.94 -9.42
C ASN A 149 17.11 9.25 -8.33
N GLN A 150 17.31 9.90 -7.18
CA GLN A 150 18.00 9.31 -6.03
C GLN A 150 17.21 8.17 -5.39
N LEU A 151 15.88 8.31 -5.26
CA LEU A 151 15.02 7.22 -4.82
C LEU A 151 15.12 6.03 -5.79
N PHE A 152 15.00 6.25 -7.10
CA PHE A 152 15.09 5.18 -8.09
C PHE A 152 16.46 4.49 -8.07
N LEU A 153 17.54 5.26 -7.95
CA LEU A 153 18.87 4.71 -7.77
C LEU A 153 18.90 3.75 -6.57
N THR A 154 18.42 4.21 -5.42
CA THR A 154 18.33 3.40 -4.19
C THR A 154 17.52 2.12 -4.41
N LEU A 155 16.35 2.22 -5.07
CA LEU A 155 15.50 1.07 -5.33
C LEU A 155 16.17 0.02 -6.22
N HIS A 156 17.05 0.44 -7.14
CA HIS A 156 17.82 -0.46 -8.00
C HIS A 156 19.09 -1.01 -7.34
N THR A 157 19.73 -0.24 -6.45
CA THR A 157 21.04 -0.61 -5.88
C THR A 157 20.95 -1.27 -4.51
N ASN A 158 19.92 -0.99 -3.72
CA ASN A 158 19.74 -1.63 -2.42
C ASN A 158 19.03 -2.99 -2.58
N PRO A 159 19.68 -4.12 -2.21
CA PRO A 159 19.11 -5.45 -2.45
C PRO A 159 17.81 -5.72 -1.68
N LYS A 160 17.54 -4.98 -0.60
CA LYS A 160 16.32 -5.11 0.21
C LYS A 160 15.14 -4.31 -0.36
N ALA A 161 15.38 -3.33 -1.23
CA ALA A 161 14.38 -2.34 -1.62
C ALA A 161 13.09 -2.98 -2.17
N LYS A 162 13.20 -3.89 -3.13
CA LYS A 162 12.04 -4.58 -3.74
C LYS A 162 11.20 -5.43 -2.77
N PHE A 163 11.71 -5.69 -1.57
CA PHE A 163 11.03 -6.49 -0.55
C PHE A 163 10.34 -5.65 0.53
N VAL A 164 10.69 -4.37 0.66
CA VAL A 164 10.08 -3.48 1.65
C VAL A 164 9.31 -2.34 1.00
N THR A 165 9.68 -1.88 -0.19
CA THR A 165 8.94 -0.85 -0.92
C THR A 165 7.71 -1.47 -1.58
N ARG A 166 6.54 -1.19 -1.01
CA ARG A 166 5.25 -1.68 -1.51
C ARG A 166 4.85 -0.99 -2.79
N LEU A 167 5.14 0.31 -2.90
CA LEU A 167 4.83 1.15 -4.05
C LEU A 167 5.62 2.47 -3.98
N VAL A 168 5.65 3.19 -5.09
CA VAL A 168 6.13 4.59 -5.18
C VAL A 168 4.98 5.51 -5.56
N GLN A 169 4.90 6.67 -4.92
CA GLN A 169 3.87 7.67 -5.13
C GLN A 169 4.47 8.96 -5.68
N PHE A 170 3.82 9.56 -6.67
CA PHE A 170 4.04 10.96 -7.03
C PHE A 170 3.12 11.84 -6.17
N GLY A 171 3.68 12.67 -5.29
CA GLY A 171 2.90 13.40 -4.30
C GLY A 171 3.71 14.29 -3.35
N SER A 172 3.12 14.92 -2.33
CA SER A 172 1.67 15.02 -2.21
C SER A 172 1.14 15.99 -3.24
N GLU A 173 0.00 15.64 -3.84
CA GLU A 173 -0.96 16.56 -4.44
C GLU A 173 -0.43 17.49 -5.57
N PRO A 174 0.45 17.04 -6.49
CA PRO A 174 1.04 17.91 -7.52
C PRO A 174 0.04 18.57 -8.49
N LEU A 175 -1.17 18.03 -8.65
CA LEU A 175 -2.24 18.67 -9.43
C LEU A 175 -2.98 19.73 -8.61
N TYR A 176 -3.30 19.44 -7.34
CA TYR A 176 -3.98 20.41 -6.47
C TYR A 176 -3.08 21.61 -6.14
N ASP A 177 -1.78 21.36 -5.94
CA ASP A 177 -0.77 22.38 -5.68
C ASP A 177 -0.28 23.10 -6.95
N ASP A 178 -0.89 22.81 -8.13
CA ASP A 178 -0.52 23.36 -9.44
C ASP A 178 0.97 23.18 -9.81
N VAL A 179 1.63 22.15 -9.26
CA VAL A 179 3.05 21.87 -9.51
C VAL A 179 3.27 21.31 -10.91
N LEU A 180 2.38 20.44 -11.38
CA LEU A 180 2.42 19.84 -12.71
C LEU A 180 1.05 19.84 -13.37
N ASP A 181 1.01 20.02 -14.69
CA ASP A 181 -0.18 19.69 -15.46
C ASP A 181 -0.38 18.17 -15.55
N VAL A 182 -1.62 17.76 -15.84
CA VAL A 182 -2.03 16.36 -15.96
C VAL A 182 -1.19 15.56 -16.96
N GLY A 183 -0.87 16.15 -18.12
CA GLY A 183 -0.11 15.48 -19.18
C GLY A 183 1.34 15.23 -18.75
N THR A 184 1.95 16.22 -18.10
CA THR A 184 3.29 16.09 -17.54
C THR A 184 3.31 15.05 -16.42
N LEU A 185 2.40 15.13 -15.44
CA LEU A 185 2.32 14.14 -14.35
C LEU A 185 2.13 12.72 -14.88
N ALA A 186 1.19 12.51 -15.81
CA ALA A 186 0.97 11.21 -16.43
C ALA A 186 2.24 10.67 -17.10
N SER A 187 2.97 11.52 -17.82
CA SER A 187 4.23 11.14 -18.47
C SER A 187 5.29 10.70 -17.46
N GLN A 188 5.39 11.39 -16.32
CA GLN A 188 6.31 11.01 -15.25
C GLN A 188 5.93 9.66 -14.60
N VAL A 189 4.63 9.44 -14.38
CA VAL A 189 4.12 8.17 -13.85
C VAL A 189 4.42 7.01 -14.80
N TRP A 190 4.19 7.16 -16.09
CA TRP A 190 4.49 6.12 -17.08
C TRP A 190 5.98 5.81 -17.18
N ALA A 191 6.83 6.84 -17.16
CA ALA A 191 8.28 6.66 -17.16
C ALA A 191 8.75 5.90 -15.90
N ALA A 192 8.20 6.22 -14.74
CA ALA A 192 8.49 5.52 -13.48
C ALA A 192 8.02 4.07 -13.50
N LYS A 193 6.82 3.79 -14.02
CA LYS A 193 6.31 2.41 -14.18
C LYS A 193 7.27 1.57 -15.01
N ALA A 194 7.73 2.10 -16.15
CA ALA A 194 8.71 1.42 -17.00
C ALA A 194 10.05 1.19 -16.27
N ASN A 195 10.53 2.19 -15.52
CA ASN A 195 11.79 2.10 -14.79
C ASN A 195 11.76 1.04 -13.67
N LEU A 196 10.64 0.94 -12.94
CA LEU A 196 10.50 0.09 -11.76
C LEU A 196 9.90 -1.30 -12.06
N GLN A 197 9.50 -1.56 -13.30
CA GLN A 197 8.85 -2.81 -13.71
C GLN A 197 9.66 -4.05 -13.32
N ASN A 198 10.99 -4.02 -13.54
CA ASN A 198 11.87 -5.17 -13.24
C ASN A 198 12.05 -5.42 -11.74
N LEU A 199 11.74 -4.44 -10.90
CA LEU A 199 11.73 -4.58 -9.45
C LEU A 199 10.37 -5.09 -8.94
N GLY A 200 9.33 -5.04 -9.78
CA GLY A 200 7.97 -5.37 -9.39
C GLY A 200 7.37 -4.37 -8.39
N ILE A 201 7.82 -3.11 -8.42
CA ILE A 201 7.33 -2.03 -7.54
C ILE A 201 6.26 -1.23 -8.30
N PRO A 202 5.00 -1.26 -7.87
CA PRO A 202 3.92 -0.45 -8.43
C PRO A 202 4.18 1.05 -8.26
N VAL A 203 3.57 1.84 -9.15
CA VAL A 203 3.60 3.31 -9.11
C VAL A 203 2.17 3.84 -9.09
N THR A 204 1.90 4.76 -8.16
CA THR A 204 0.64 5.49 -8.03
C THR A 204 0.90 7.00 -7.91
N ILE A 205 -0.17 7.77 -7.86
CA ILE A 205 -0.20 9.17 -7.45
C ILE A 205 -0.78 9.27 -6.04
N SER A 206 -0.48 10.36 -5.35
CA SER A 206 -1.10 10.77 -4.10
C SER A 206 -1.74 12.13 -4.33
N GLU A 207 -3.06 12.16 -4.53
CA GLU A 207 -3.81 13.31 -5.03
C GLU A 207 -5.15 13.49 -4.32
N MET A 208 -5.64 14.73 -4.31
CA MET A 208 -6.98 15.05 -3.84
C MET A 208 -8.05 14.46 -4.78
N ALA A 209 -9.07 13.81 -4.18
CA ALA A 209 -10.09 13.09 -4.92
C ALA A 209 -10.93 13.98 -5.86
N SER A 210 -11.22 15.23 -5.46
CA SER A 210 -12.04 16.16 -6.23
C SER A 210 -11.36 16.59 -7.54
N GLU A 211 -10.07 16.85 -7.49
CA GLU A 211 -9.24 17.35 -8.58
C GLU A 211 -8.96 16.24 -9.58
N PHE A 212 -8.75 15.02 -9.09
CA PHE A 212 -8.67 13.83 -9.94
C PHE A 212 -9.92 13.65 -10.80
N LEU A 213 -11.11 13.78 -10.22
CA LEU A 213 -12.39 13.65 -10.93
C LEU A 213 -12.68 14.89 -11.80
N GLY A 214 -12.28 16.08 -11.35
CA GLY A 214 -12.46 17.36 -12.05
C GLY A 214 -11.59 17.52 -13.30
N ALA A 215 -10.40 16.92 -13.32
CA ALA A 215 -9.47 16.93 -14.45
C ALA A 215 -9.93 16.10 -15.67
N GLY A 216 -11.10 15.45 -15.61
CA GLY A 216 -11.63 14.65 -16.71
C GLY A 216 -10.90 13.33 -16.94
N LEU A 217 -9.97 12.95 -16.05
CA LEU A 217 -9.34 11.63 -16.05
C LEU A 217 -10.38 10.57 -15.72
N LYS A 218 -10.71 9.72 -16.69
CA LYS A 218 -11.56 8.55 -16.42
C LYS A 218 -10.75 7.55 -15.60
N ARG A 219 -11.38 6.91 -14.61
CA ARG A 219 -10.81 5.77 -13.87
C ARG A 219 -10.25 4.66 -14.81
N SER A 220 -10.77 4.58 -16.04
CA SER A 220 -10.32 3.67 -17.10
C SER A 220 -9.06 4.09 -17.85
N GLN A 221 -8.60 5.34 -17.74
CA GLN A 221 -7.37 5.85 -18.38
C GLN A 221 -6.12 5.60 -17.54
N LEU A 222 -6.30 5.37 -16.24
CA LEU A 222 -5.38 4.56 -15.46
C LEU A 222 -5.73 3.10 -15.72
N VAL A 223 -5.28 2.55 -16.85
CA VAL A 223 -5.35 1.10 -17.10
C VAL A 223 -4.39 0.44 -16.12
N TYR A 224 -4.89 0.14 -14.93
CA TYR A 224 -4.28 -0.83 -14.05
C TYR A 224 -4.47 -2.21 -14.69
N PRO A 225 -3.43 -3.04 -14.89
CA PRO A 225 -3.67 -4.46 -15.01
C PRO A 225 -4.50 -4.87 -13.78
N THR A 226 -5.51 -5.70 -13.98
CA THR A 226 -6.63 -5.97 -13.05
C THR A 226 -6.25 -6.46 -11.64
N ARG A 227 -4.96 -6.57 -11.33
CA ARG A 227 -4.34 -6.86 -10.01
C ARG A 227 -3.65 -5.67 -9.32
N GLU A 228 -3.49 -4.51 -9.97
CA GLU A 228 -2.77 -3.34 -9.44
C GLU A 228 -3.69 -2.20 -8.98
N ARG A 229 -4.94 -2.47 -8.60
CA ARG A 229 -5.88 -1.43 -8.13
C ARG A 229 -5.56 -0.97 -6.70
N GLN A 230 -4.39 -0.39 -6.48
CA GLN A 230 -4.08 0.37 -5.27
C GLN A 230 -3.99 1.83 -5.68
N GLU A 231 -5.14 2.52 -5.64
CA GLU A 231 -5.21 3.97 -5.75
C GLU A 231 -4.97 4.52 -4.34
N ASP A 232 -3.88 5.26 -4.11
CA ASP A 232 -3.74 6.08 -2.90
C ASP A 232 -4.43 7.41 -3.17
N ILE A 233 -5.75 7.41 -3.04
CA ILE A 233 -6.55 8.63 -3.16
C ILE A 233 -6.47 9.34 -1.82
N HIS A 234 -5.87 10.54 -1.79
CA HIS A 234 -6.21 11.48 -0.72
C HIS A 234 -7.68 11.84 -0.96
N VAL A 235 -8.58 11.23 -0.21
CA VAL A 235 -9.98 11.68 -0.19
C VAL A 235 -10.03 12.97 0.62
N GLY A 236 -9.45 14.03 0.07
CA GLY A 236 -9.78 15.40 0.41
C GLY A 236 -11.07 15.78 -0.29
N GLY A 237 -12.15 15.15 0.15
CA GLY A 237 -13.50 15.64 -0.12
C GLY A 237 -13.86 16.59 1.01
N SER A 238 -13.75 17.89 0.76
CA SER A 238 -14.08 18.99 1.68
C SER A 238 -13.01 19.22 2.75
N SER A 239 -12.93 20.47 3.24
CA SER A 239 -12.28 20.88 4.49
C SER A 239 -12.84 20.17 5.74
N LEU A 240 -12.86 18.84 5.75
CA LEU A 240 -13.23 17.98 6.86
C LEU A 240 -12.38 16.70 6.77
N VAL A 241 -11.17 16.56 7.30
CA VAL A 241 -10.37 17.33 8.24
C VAL A 241 -8.98 16.69 8.07
N PHE A 242 -8.01 17.36 7.44
CA PHE A 242 -6.66 17.31 8.02
C PHE A 242 -6.91 17.84 9.43
N SER A 243 -6.63 17.07 10.48
CA SER A 243 -6.82 17.52 11.85
C SER A 243 -6.06 18.82 12.03
N GLN A 244 -6.72 19.96 11.87
CA GLN A 244 -6.35 21.19 12.54
C GLN A 244 -6.49 20.85 14.02
N PRO A 245 -5.41 20.45 14.68
CA PRO A 245 -5.47 19.56 15.83
C PRO A 245 -5.40 20.40 17.09
N THR A 246 -6.19 21.48 17.13
CA THR A 246 -6.37 22.21 18.37
C THR A 246 -7.20 21.39 19.36
N ASN A 247 -7.83 20.30 18.91
CA ASN A 247 -8.64 19.42 19.76
C ASN A 247 -8.31 17.94 19.57
N VAL A 248 -7.53 17.42 20.52
CA VAL A 248 -7.16 16.00 20.64
C VAL A 248 -8.39 15.07 20.69
N GLY A 249 -9.50 15.52 21.29
CA GLY A 249 -10.75 14.75 21.35
C GLY A 249 -11.37 14.53 19.98
N ASN A 250 -11.39 15.56 19.13
CA ASN A 250 -11.91 15.45 17.76
C ASN A 250 -11.07 14.49 16.90
N GLU A 251 -9.75 14.51 17.08
CA GLU A 251 -8.83 13.59 16.40
C GLU A 251 -9.11 12.13 16.82
N ALA A 252 -9.26 11.88 18.13
CA ALA A 252 -9.62 10.56 18.65
C ALA A 252 -10.97 10.07 18.11
N ASP A 253 -11.99 10.94 18.10
CA ASP A 253 -13.33 10.63 17.59
C ASP A 253 -13.33 10.32 16.09
N TYR A 254 -12.48 11.00 15.32
CA TYR A 254 -12.30 10.72 13.90
C TYR A 254 -11.73 9.32 13.66
N PHE A 255 -10.69 8.91 14.39
CA PHE A 255 -10.16 7.56 14.27
C PHE A 255 -11.16 6.49 14.74
N ASN A 256 -11.93 6.77 15.80
CA ASN A 256 -13.03 5.90 16.23
C ASN A 256 -14.09 5.75 15.13
N LEU A 257 -14.40 6.82 14.41
CA LEU A 257 -15.30 6.78 13.25
C LEU A 257 -14.73 5.88 12.15
N LEU A 258 -13.45 6.03 11.78
CA LEU A 258 -12.82 5.17 10.77
C LEU A 258 -12.88 3.68 11.16
N ASP A 259 -12.57 3.37 12.42
CA ASP A 259 -12.68 2.01 12.96
C ASP A 259 -14.11 1.46 12.91
N SER A 260 -15.11 2.30 13.18
CA SER A 260 -16.53 1.93 13.09
C SER A 260 -16.96 1.58 11.66
N LYS A 261 -16.22 2.04 10.64
CA LYS A 261 -16.48 1.78 9.21
C LYS A 261 -15.69 0.61 8.64
N CYS A 262 -14.97 -0.16 9.45
CA CYS A 262 -14.16 -1.30 9.01
C CYS A 262 -14.95 -2.25 8.06
N GLU A 263 -16.14 -2.71 8.48
CA GLU A 263 -16.94 -3.64 7.66
C GLU A 263 -17.34 -3.01 6.32
N PHE A 264 -17.68 -1.71 6.31
CA PHE A 264 -17.96 -0.99 5.07
C PHE A 264 -16.72 -0.93 4.18
N PHE A 265 -15.55 -0.57 4.74
CA PHE A 265 -14.31 -0.49 3.98
C PHE A 265 -13.95 -1.80 3.30
N LYS A 266 -14.23 -2.96 3.90
CA LYS A 266 -14.02 -4.28 3.28
C LYS A 266 -14.86 -4.52 2.02
N THR A 267 -16.03 -3.87 1.93
CA THR A 267 -16.96 -4.01 0.78
C THR A 267 -16.64 -3.12 -0.40
N VAL A 268 -15.72 -2.15 -0.23
CA VAL A 268 -15.38 -1.20 -1.30
C VAL A 268 -14.69 -1.93 -2.45
N ALA A 269 -15.16 -1.63 -3.68
CA ALA A 269 -14.60 -2.22 -4.89
C ALA A 269 -13.10 -1.93 -5.00
N GLY A 270 -12.32 -2.95 -5.32
CA GLY A 270 -10.85 -2.85 -5.40
C GLY A 270 -10.10 -3.67 -4.36
N GLY A 271 -10.80 -4.33 -3.42
CA GLY A 271 -10.16 -5.11 -2.35
C GLY A 271 -10.28 -4.45 -0.96
N GLY A 272 -11.12 -3.41 -0.87
CA GLY A 272 -11.39 -2.64 0.33
C GLY A 272 -10.61 -1.34 0.44
N VAL A 273 -10.74 -0.65 1.58
CA VAL A 273 -10.04 0.61 1.88
C VAL A 273 -9.14 0.43 3.09
N GLY A 274 -7.85 0.67 2.90
CA GLY A 274 -6.88 0.85 3.97
C GLY A 274 -6.69 2.33 4.28
N TRP A 275 -6.41 2.67 5.53
CA TRP A 275 -6.17 4.07 5.93
C TRP A 275 -4.91 4.21 6.78
N PHE A 276 -4.24 5.35 6.61
CA PHE A 276 -3.08 5.77 7.37
C PHE A 276 -3.49 6.87 8.35
N ALA A 277 -2.97 6.85 9.58
CA ALA A 277 -3.02 8.03 10.44
C ALA A 277 -2.06 9.09 9.89
N HIS A 278 -2.51 10.34 9.79
CA HIS A 278 -1.69 11.42 9.23
C HIS A 278 -0.72 11.95 10.29
N ILE A 279 0.56 11.74 9.95
CA ILE A 279 1.78 11.90 10.74
C ILE A 279 1.82 11.00 11.99
N TYR A 280 3.02 10.55 12.35
CA TYR A 280 3.24 9.63 13.45
C TYR A 280 3.39 10.38 14.79
N ALA A 281 4.01 11.57 14.80
CA ALA A 281 4.23 12.36 16.01
C ALA A 281 4.14 13.87 15.77
N ASP A 282 3.75 14.64 16.80
CA ASP A 282 3.72 16.11 16.79
C ASP A 282 5.07 16.73 16.44
N GLY A 283 6.17 16.11 16.90
CA GLY A 283 7.52 16.60 16.63
C GLY A 283 7.91 16.52 15.15
N GLN A 284 7.14 15.81 14.33
CA GLN A 284 7.32 15.69 12.89
C GLN A 284 6.52 16.74 12.14
N GLU A 285 5.27 16.96 12.53
CA GLU A 285 4.44 18.05 12.01
C GLU A 285 3.61 18.64 13.15
N PRO A 286 3.92 19.85 13.62
CA PRO A 286 3.32 20.41 14.83
C PRO A 286 1.80 20.37 14.82
N GLY A 287 1.25 19.72 15.84
CA GLY A 287 -0.17 19.54 16.02
C GLY A 287 -0.66 18.15 15.57
N TYR A 288 -0.05 17.54 14.57
CA TYR A 288 -0.51 16.27 14.02
C TYR A 288 0.04 15.06 14.78
N GLY A 289 -0.48 13.88 14.44
CA GLY A 289 0.04 12.60 14.87
C GLY A 289 -0.36 12.16 16.28
N ILE A 290 -0.09 10.89 16.56
CA ILE A 290 -0.60 10.19 17.75
C ILE A 290 0.26 10.44 18.98
N TYR A 291 1.53 10.78 18.79
CA TYR A 291 2.43 11.21 19.86
C TYR A 291 2.46 12.72 20.00
N ASP A 292 2.51 13.22 21.23
CA ASP A 292 2.81 14.62 21.53
C ASP A 292 4.31 14.92 21.37
N VAL A 293 4.69 16.19 21.50
CA VAL A 293 6.10 16.66 21.44
C VAL A 293 7.03 16.01 22.48
N TYR A 294 6.48 15.34 23.49
CA TYR A 294 7.21 14.62 24.53
C TYR A 294 7.17 13.09 24.33
N TRP A 295 6.75 12.62 23.16
CA TRP A 295 6.63 11.19 22.82
C TRP A 295 5.63 10.43 23.71
N ARG A 296 4.59 11.10 24.21
CA ARG A 296 3.47 10.49 24.92
C ARG A 296 2.27 10.36 23.99
N GLU A 297 1.56 9.24 24.04
CA GLU A 297 0.32 9.10 23.25
C GLU A 297 -0.69 10.19 23.67
N LYS A 298 -1.20 10.96 22.71
CA LYS A 298 -2.20 12.01 22.96
C LYS A 298 -3.53 11.45 23.46
N PHE A 299 -3.86 10.25 22.98
CA PHE A 299 -5.04 9.48 23.37
C PHE A 299 -4.75 7.98 23.16
N TRP A 300 -5.61 7.12 23.70
CA TRP A 300 -5.47 5.68 23.56
C TRP A 300 -5.76 5.25 22.11
N PHE A 301 -4.71 5.10 21.30
CA PHE A 301 -4.85 4.77 19.88
C PHE A 301 -4.62 3.26 19.63
N ARG A 302 -5.71 2.49 19.52
CA ARG A 302 -5.66 1.05 19.24
C ARG A 302 -6.56 0.70 18.06
N PRO A 303 -6.14 1.07 16.84
CA PRO A 303 -7.01 0.97 15.68
C PRO A 303 -7.25 -0.48 15.25
N ARG A 304 -8.37 -0.75 14.59
CA ARG A 304 -8.66 -2.05 13.98
C ARG A 304 -7.77 -2.26 12.76
N THR A 305 -6.93 -3.29 12.81
CA THR A 305 -6.15 -3.77 11.65
C THR A 305 -6.86 -4.84 10.84
N ARG A 306 -8.06 -5.25 11.29
CA ARG A 306 -8.92 -6.22 10.61
C ARG A 306 -10.41 -6.03 10.93
N CYS A 307 -11.18 -6.44 9.93
CA CYS A 307 -12.60 -6.73 9.93
C CYS A 307 -12.72 -8.21 9.49
#